data_AF-A0A951ERH8-F1
#
_entry.id   AF-A0A951ERH8-F1
#
_cell.length_a   1.000
_cell.length_b   1.000
_cell.length_c   1.000
_cell.angle_alpha   90.00
_cell.angle_beta   90.00
_cell.angle_gamma   90.00
#
_symmetry.space_group_name_H-M   'P 1'
#
loop_
_entity.id
_entity.type
_entity.pdbx_description
1 polymer ?
#
loop_
_entity_poly.entity_id
_entity_poly.type
_entity_poly.pdbx_seq_one_letter_code
_entity_poly.pdbx_strand_id
1 'polypeptide(L)' 'GGLQFDKATWSANGGNRYAPYPHQASREEQIAIAQRVRDARGNYRAWPTCSAQLGL' A
#
# COMPACT_ATOMS: atom_id res chain seq x y z
N GLY A 1 -2.03 11.09 1.12
CA GLY A 1 -3.27 10.28 1.02
C GLY A 1 -3.08 9.06 1.90
N GLY A 2 -4.12 8.65 2.64
CA GLY A 2 -4.11 7.94 3.94
C GLY A 2 -3.16 6.76 4.21
N LEU A 3 -2.35 6.31 3.26
CA LEU A 3 -1.35 5.25 3.39
C LEU A 3 0.09 5.68 3.03
N GLN A 4 0.32 6.95 2.70
CA GLN A 4 1.65 7.51 2.37
C GLN A 4 2.45 6.64 1.38
N PHE A 5 1.79 6.05 0.38
CA PHE A 5 2.52 5.34 -0.68
C PHE A 5 3.32 6.33 -1.53
N ASP A 6 4.61 6.07 -1.66
CA ASP A 6 5.44 6.73 -2.66
C ASP A 6 4.93 6.35 -4.06
N LYS A 7 5.01 7.30 -5.01
CA LYS A 7 4.62 7.05 -6.42
C LYS A 7 5.32 5.81 -7.02
N ALA A 8 6.58 5.57 -6.64
CA ALA A 8 7.33 4.41 -7.07
C ALA A 8 6.69 3.10 -6.58
N THR A 9 6.34 3.03 -5.29
CA THR A 9 5.65 1.87 -4.70
C THR A 9 4.28 1.66 -5.34
N TRP A 10 3.51 2.74 -5.54
CA TRP A 10 2.21 2.69 -6.20
C TRP A 10 2.29 2.14 -7.64
N SER A 11 3.20 2.68 -8.45
CA SER A 11 3.42 2.25 -9.83
C SER A 11 3.91 0.80 -9.91
N ALA A 12 4.85 0.41 -9.04
CA ALA A 12 5.43 -0.95 -9.01
C ALA A 12 4.40 -2.04 -8.67
N ASN A 13 3.33 -1.69 -7.94
CA ASN A 13 2.31 -2.64 -7.49
C ASN A 13 1.01 -2.58 -8.33
N GLY A 14 1.05 -1.89 -9.48
CA GLY A 14 -0.06 -1.80 -10.42
C GLY A 14 -1.11 -0.75 -10.07
N GLY A 15 -0.79 0.20 -9.20
CA GLY A 15 -1.68 1.29 -8.81
C GLY A 15 -2.03 2.24 -9.96
N ASN A 16 -1.15 2.38 -10.96
CA ASN A 16 -1.40 3.18 -12.15
C ASN A 16 -2.63 2.73 -12.96
N ARG A 17 -3.13 1.52 -12.73
CA ARG A 17 -4.39 1.02 -13.33
C ARG A 17 -5.62 1.70 -12.73
N TYR A 18 -5.55 2.12 -11.48
CA TYR A 18 -6.63 2.80 -10.76
C TYR A 18 -6.51 4.31 -10.92
N ALA A 19 -5.32 4.85 -10.59
CA ALA A 19 -5.06 6.27 -10.72
C ALA A 19 -3.56 6.56 -10.89
N PRO A 20 -3.17 7.70 -11.48
CA PRO A 20 -1.76 8.12 -11.56
C PRO A 20 -1.09 8.29 -10.19
N TYR A 21 -1.88 8.60 -9.16
CA TYR A 21 -1.40 8.78 -7.79
C TYR A 21 -2.32 8.09 -6.77
N PRO A 22 -1.76 7.58 -5.65
CA PRO A 22 -2.53 6.87 -4.62
C PRO A 22 -3.61 7.73 -3.96
N HIS A 23 -3.43 9.06 -3.88
CA HIS A 23 -4.43 9.96 -3.30
C HIS A 23 -5.63 10.24 -4.23
N GLN A 24 -5.51 9.90 -5.52
CA GLN A 24 -6.59 10.02 -6.49
C GLN A 24 -7.41 8.72 -6.60
N ALA A 25 -6.88 7.61 -6.08
CA ALA A 25 -7.56 6.33 -6.02
C ALA A 25 -8.55 6.29 -4.85
N SER A 26 -9.62 5.50 -4.98
CA SER A 26 -10.57 5.26 -3.91
C SER A 26 -9.91 4.54 -2.72
N ARG A 27 -10.58 4.55 -1.57
CA ARG A 27 -10.07 3.88 -0.36
C ARG A 27 -9.87 2.39 -0.60
N GLU A 28 -10.80 1.76 -1.32
CA GLU A 28 -10.79 0.33 -1.65
C GLU A 28 -9.62 0.00 -2.59
N GLU A 29 -9.34 0.86 -3.57
CA GLU A 29 -8.21 0.70 -4.49
C GLU A 29 -6.87 0.87 -3.77
N GLN A 30 -6.79 1.82 -2.83
CA GLN A 30 -5.62 1.99 -1.97
C GLN A 30 -5.38 0.74 -1.11
N ILE A 31 -6.44 0.12 -0.57
CA ILE A 31 -6.35 -1.12 0.21
C ILE A 31 -5.90 -2.29 -0.67
N ALA A 32 -6.43 -2.43 -1.88
CA ALA A 32 -6.04 -3.49 -2.80
C ALA A 32 -4.55 -3.42 -3.17
N ILE A 33 -4.03 -2.22 -3.42
CA ILE A 33 -2.60 -2.02 -3.65
C ILE A 33 -1.79 -2.23 -2.37
N ALA A 34 -2.29 -1.82 -1.21
CA ALA A 34 -1.64 -2.07 0.07
C ALA A 34 -1.47 -3.57 0.36
N GLN A 35 -2.49 -4.38 0.05
CA GLN A 35 -2.43 -5.84 0.17
C GLN A 35 -1.38 -6.42 -0.79
N ARG A 36 -1.34 -5.97 -2.05
CA ARG A 36 -0.28 -6.40 -2.99
C ARG A 36 1.11 -6.02 -2.52
N VAL A 37 1.29 -4.79 -2.01
CA VAL A 37 2.57 -4.34 -1.43
C VAL A 37 2.95 -5.23 -0.25
N ARG A 38 1.99 -5.58 0.62
CA ARG A 38 2.19 -6.47 1.77
C ARG A 38 2.66 -7.85 1.31
N ASP A 39 1.97 -8.44 0.35
CA ASP A 39 2.26 -9.78 -0.14
C ASP A 39 3.58 -9.82 -0.92
N ALA A 40 3.87 -8.78 -1.72
CA ALA A 40 5.12 -8.64 -2.47
C ALA A 40 6.34 -8.41 -1.57
N ARG A 41 6.17 -7.74 -0.42
CA ARG A 41 7.25 -7.51 0.57
C ARG A 41 7.40 -8.67 1.56
N GLY A 42 6.54 -9.69 1.49
CA GLY A 42 6.68 -10.98 2.15
C GLY A 42 6.63 -10.97 3.68
N ASN A 43 6.60 -9.81 4.33
CA ASN A 43 6.43 -9.67 5.77
C ASN A 43 6.25 -8.20 6.19
N TYR A 44 5.59 -7.99 7.33
CA TYR A 44 5.47 -6.70 8.04
C TYR A 44 6.82 -6.10 8.51
N ARG A 45 7.96 -6.69 8.11
CA ARG A 45 9.31 -6.27 8.53
C ARG A 45 9.69 -4.86 8.08
N ALA A 46 8.97 -4.28 7.13
CA ALA A 46 9.17 -2.89 6.71
C ALA A 46 8.47 -1.85 7.62
N TRP A 47 7.53 -2.26 8.49
CA TRP A 47 6.75 -1.38 9.37
C TRP A 47 6.67 -1.93 10.81
N PRO A 48 7.77 -1.86 11.60
CA PRO A 48 7.82 -2.43 12.94
C PRO A 48 6.78 -1.84 13.92
N THR A 49 6.33 -0.60 13.70
CA THR A 49 5.34 0.07 14.54
C THR A 49 3.89 -0.19 14.14
N CYS A 50 3.62 -0.56 12.89
CA CYS A 50 2.25 -0.73 12.40
C CYS A 50 1.75 -2.19 12.54
N SER A 51 2.66 -3.17 12.65
CA SER A 51 2.29 -4.56 12.95
C SER A 51 1.83 -4.75 14.40
N ALA A 52 2.42 -4.02 15.35
CA ALA A 52 2.06 -4.11 16.77
C ALA A 52 0.63 -3.62 17.07
N GLN A 53 0.10 -2.70 16.27
CA GLN A 53 -1.27 -2.19 16.43
C GLN A 53 -2.35 -3.08 15.78
N LEU A 54 -1.97 -4.03 14.94
CA LEU A 54 -2.89 -4.95 14.26
C LEU A 54 -2.96 -6.35 14.89
N GLY A 55 -2.20 -6.61 15.97
CA GLY A 55 -2.32 -7.85 16.75
C GLY A 55 -2.02 -9.12 15.96
N LEU A 56 -0.86 -9.15 15.28
CA LEU A 56 -0.24 -10.39 14.77
C LEU A 56 0.88 -10.84 15.69
#